data_AF-A0A535XGE6-F1
#
_entry.id   AF-A0A535XGE6-F1
#
_cell.length_a   1.000
_cell.length_b   1.000
_cell.length_c   1.000
_cell.angle_alpha   90.00
_cell.angle_beta   90.00
_cell.angle_gamma   90.00
#
_symmetry.space_group_name_H-M   'P 1'
#
loop_
_entity.id
_entity.type
_entity.pdbx_description
1 polymer ?
#
loop_
_entity_poly.entity_id
_entity_poly.type
_entity_poly.pdbx_seq_one_letter_code
_entity_poly.pdbx_strand_id
1 'polypeptide(L)'
;MVLLDEIGLEQERLGNAPRQDVLETFSALHHADETNIQARAEVVADSVAQDVGLADIQDPALSVLEQVDARLRGEGGDLRLEGLPPRCPVHAPEYPAPPRLCFRRADGGFRRVKESTAETPKRARRSVQSVDRALDLLEALAGADGEVAITALATRTGLHVSTVHRLLATLLRRGYVRQNPDTSRYYAGAKLAMLTEGRSRYGELRLRARPLLRSLTDATRETANLVVLDDVQAVYIDTVPSPQVVRLFTAIGNRTPLHATGAGKALLAALPSPRRDALLDRIELRGYTARTIVDRASLRRMLDEIRERGYAIDDEEYDDGVRCVAVAVAGIGTGRDAQHGGPIAALSISAPANRLSRQRCAELAPLLRRTAAELAEAIRDQAGGSS
;
A
#
# COMPACT_ATOMS: atom_id res chain seq x y z
N MET A 1 -30.12 -32.89 6.64
CA MET A 1 -31.46 -32.33 6.92
C MET A 1 -32.14 -33.06 8.10
N VAL A 2 -31.41 -33.28 9.21
CA VAL A 2 -31.94 -33.92 10.45
C VAL A 2 -31.42 -33.19 11.70
N LEU A 3 -30.87 -31.96 11.56
CA LEU A 3 -30.07 -31.32 12.62
C LEU A 3 -30.57 -29.92 13.01
N LEU A 4 -31.87 -29.67 12.89
CA LEU A 4 -32.44 -28.33 13.14
C LEU A 4 -33.70 -28.30 14.02
N ASP A 5 -34.20 -29.43 14.50
CA ASP A 5 -35.35 -29.46 15.43
C ASP A 5 -34.93 -29.45 16.91
N GLU A 6 -33.69 -29.80 17.27
CA GLU A 6 -33.22 -29.78 18.67
C GLU A 6 -32.54 -28.46 19.10
N ILE A 7 -32.37 -27.53 18.16
CA ILE A 7 -31.92 -26.16 18.47
C ILE A 7 -33.17 -25.29 18.42
N GLY A 8 -33.88 -25.17 19.55
CA GLY A 8 -35.07 -24.34 19.71
C GLY A 8 -34.76 -22.84 19.54
N LEU A 9 -34.55 -22.41 18.30
CA LEU A 9 -34.40 -21.02 17.91
C LEU A 9 -35.79 -20.49 17.51
N GLU A 10 -36.48 -19.85 18.45
CA GLU A 10 -37.71 -19.12 18.16
C GLU A 10 -37.44 -17.98 17.16
N GLN A 11 -38.36 -17.82 16.21
CA GLN A 11 -38.25 -16.89 15.07
C GLN A 11 -38.16 -15.40 15.43
N GLU A 12 -38.35 -15.00 16.70
CA GLU A 12 -38.45 -13.58 17.05
C GLU A 12 -37.11 -12.84 17.14
N ARG A 13 -35.97 -13.53 17.12
CA ARG A 13 -34.64 -12.89 17.35
C ARG A 13 -33.70 -12.85 16.15
N LEU A 14 -34.09 -13.43 15.02
CA LEU A 14 -33.36 -13.25 13.77
C LEU A 14 -34.17 -12.30 12.90
N GLY A 15 -33.78 -11.01 12.88
CA GLY A 15 -34.20 -10.12 11.80
C GLY A 15 -33.87 -10.73 10.43
N ASN A 16 -34.42 -10.16 9.34
CA ASN A 16 -34.52 -10.65 7.95
C ASN A 16 -33.29 -11.32 7.25
N ALA A 17 -32.20 -11.66 7.94
CA ALA A 17 -31.12 -12.49 7.43
C ALA A 17 -31.60 -13.95 7.20
N PRO A 18 -31.39 -14.53 6.00
CA PRO A 18 -31.72 -15.92 5.74
C PRO A 18 -30.83 -16.85 6.57
N ARG A 19 -31.44 -17.79 7.29
CA ARG A 19 -30.81 -18.85 8.12
C ARG A 19 -29.63 -19.59 7.44
N GLN A 20 -29.54 -19.53 6.12
CA GLN A 20 -28.56 -20.21 5.28
C GLN A 20 -27.17 -19.56 5.32
N ASP A 21 -27.07 -18.24 5.46
CA ASP A 21 -25.79 -17.50 5.51
C ASP A 21 -25.05 -17.75 6.85
N VAL A 22 -25.82 -17.88 7.94
CA VAL A 22 -25.30 -18.24 9.27
C VAL A 22 -24.76 -19.68 9.27
N LEU A 23 -25.43 -20.59 8.56
CA LEU A 23 -25.02 -22.00 8.45
C LEU A 23 -23.75 -22.18 7.63
N GLU A 24 -23.58 -21.43 6.53
CA GLU A 24 -22.36 -21.47 5.71
C GLU A 24 -21.15 -20.89 6.45
N THR A 25 -21.36 -19.83 7.24
CA THR A 25 -20.31 -19.20 8.06
C THR A 25 -19.78 -20.15 9.13
N PHE A 26 -20.67 -20.92 9.78
CA PHE A 26 -20.27 -21.92 10.77
C PHE A 26 -19.60 -23.16 10.14
N SER A 27 -20.04 -23.59 8.95
CA SER A 27 -19.44 -24.73 8.25
C SER A 27 -17.98 -24.47 7.84
N ALA A 28 -17.59 -23.22 7.61
CA ALA A 28 -16.23 -22.84 7.24
C ALA A 28 -15.20 -22.98 8.39
N LEU A 29 -15.67 -23.13 9.64
CA LEU A 29 -14.82 -23.31 10.83
C LEU A 29 -14.37 -24.76 11.07
N HIS A 30 -14.98 -25.74 10.41
CA HIS A 30 -14.68 -27.17 10.61
C HIS A 30 -13.32 -27.64 10.04
N HIS A 31 -12.52 -26.75 9.44
CA HIS A 31 -11.26 -27.06 8.76
C HIS A 31 -10.05 -26.25 9.25
N ALA A 32 -10.08 -25.69 10.46
CA ALA A 32 -8.98 -24.88 10.99
C ALA A 32 -8.16 -25.63 12.06
N ASP A 33 -6.84 -25.65 11.86
CA ASP A 33 -5.82 -26.10 12.83
C ASP A 33 -5.96 -25.40 14.18
N GLU A 34 -5.80 -26.16 15.27
CA GLU A 34 -6.00 -25.75 16.68
C GLU A 34 -5.14 -24.55 17.13
N THR A 35 -4.08 -24.20 16.42
CA THR A 35 -3.13 -23.13 16.83
C THR A 35 -3.62 -21.71 16.54
N ASN A 36 -4.77 -21.53 15.88
CA ASN A 36 -5.24 -20.22 15.44
C ASN A 36 -6.73 -19.94 15.73
N ILE A 37 -7.33 -20.71 16.63
CA ILE A 37 -8.75 -20.56 17.01
C ILE A 37 -8.98 -19.22 17.71
N GLN A 38 -8.05 -18.78 18.57
CA GLN A 38 -8.24 -17.60 19.42
C GLN A 38 -8.22 -16.29 18.63
N ALA A 39 -7.22 -16.10 17.75
CA ALA A 39 -7.13 -14.89 16.92
C ALA A 39 -8.22 -14.83 15.85
N ARG A 40 -8.80 -15.97 15.45
CA ARG A 40 -9.90 -16.00 14.47
C ARG A 40 -11.28 -15.94 15.13
N ALA A 41 -11.43 -16.41 16.37
CA ALA A 41 -12.62 -16.18 17.19
C ALA A 41 -12.79 -14.69 17.48
N GLU A 42 -11.71 -13.95 17.73
CA GLU A 42 -11.74 -12.47 17.85
C GLU A 42 -12.20 -11.80 16.55
N VAL A 43 -11.71 -12.25 15.40
CA VAL A 43 -12.10 -11.72 14.08
C VAL A 43 -13.56 -12.02 13.74
N VAL A 44 -14.06 -13.22 14.11
CA VAL A 44 -15.45 -13.61 13.90
C VAL A 44 -16.38 -12.87 14.88
N ALA A 45 -15.96 -12.69 16.14
CA ALA A 45 -16.71 -11.89 17.11
C ALA A 45 -16.83 -10.42 16.67
N ASP A 46 -15.75 -9.84 16.13
CA ASP A 46 -15.77 -8.48 15.57
C ASP A 46 -16.67 -8.37 14.33
N SER A 47 -16.68 -9.38 13.46
CA SER A 47 -17.54 -9.39 12.26
C SER A 47 -19.02 -9.56 12.61
N VAL A 48 -19.34 -10.41 13.58
CA VAL A 48 -20.73 -10.64 14.03
C VAL A 48 -21.25 -9.44 14.84
N ALA A 49 -20.39 -8.79 15.63
CA ALA A 49 -20.75 -7.56 16.36
C ALA A 49 -20.98 -6.35 15.43
N GLN A 50 -20.31 -6.31 14.27
CA GLN A 50 -20.48 -5.24 13.28
C GLN A 50 -21.75 -5.41 12.43
N ASP A 51 -22.17 -6.64 12.12
CA ASP A 51 -23.33 -6.90 11.27
C ASP A 51 -24.65 -7.07 12.05
N VAL A 52 -24.59 -7.51 13.31
CA VAL A 52 -25.75 -7.65 14.19
C VAL A 52 -25.62 -6.61 15.29
N GLY A 53 -26.23 -5.44 15.12
CA GLY A 53 -26.11 -4.30 16.04
C GLY A 53 -26.47 -4.62 17.50
N LEU A 54 -25.50 -5.14 18.23
CA LEU A 54 -25.58 -5.54 19.64
C LEU A 54 -24.87 -4.47 20.47
N ALA A 55 -25.57 -3.37 20.73
CA ALA A 55 -25.05 -2.26 21.51
C ALA A 55 -25.02 -2.50 23.04
N ASP A 56 -25.52 -3.63 23.54
CA ASP A 56 -25.80 -3.82 24.98
C ASP A 56 -25.10 -5.03 25.65
N ILE A 57 -24.07 -5.61 25.05
CA ILE A 57 -23.25 -6.64 25.72
C ILE A 57 -21.91 -6.04 26.15
N GLN A 58 -21.67 -5.96 27.46
CA GLN A 58 -20.34 -5.66 27.98
C GLN A 58 -19.43 -6.88 27.79
N ASP A 59 -18.50 -6.75 26.85
CA ASP A 59 -17.39 -7.65 26.50
C ASP A 59 -17.75 -8.99 25.80
N PRO A 60 -18.10 -8.96 24.49
CA PRO A 60 -18.47 -10.14 23.71
C PRO A 60 -17.32 -11.13 23.47
N ALA A 61 -16.06 -10.74 23.64
CA ALA A 61 -14.91 -11.63 23.47
C ALA A 61 -14.82 -12.68 24.58
N LEU A 62 -15.21 -12.31 25.82
CA LEU A 62 -15.11 -13.20 26.98
C LEU A 62 -16.09 -14.39 26.89
N SER A 63 -17.31 -14.14 26.43
CA SER A 63 -18.38 -15.16 26.34
C SER A 63 -18.11 -16.22 25.26
N VAL A 64 -17.49 -15.82 24.14
CA VAL A 64 -17.09 -16.74 23.07
C VAL A 64 -15.94 -17.63 23.53
N LEU A 65 -14.99 -17.07 24.29
CA LEU A 65 -13.86 -17.83 24.82
C LEU A 65 -14.28 -18.83 25.90
N GLU A 66 -15.22 -18.50 26.77
CA GLU A 66 -15.76 -19.43 27.78
C GLU A 66 -16.46 -20.65 27.15
N GLN A 67 -17.19 -20.46 26.05
CA GLN A 67 -17.87 -21.57 25.35
C GLN A 67 -16.90 -22.47 24.56
N VAL A 68 -15.82 -21.89 24.02
CA VAL A 68 -14.75 -22.64 23.34
C VAL A 68 -13.93 -23.44 24.36
N ASP A 69 -13.67 -22.89 25.55
CA ASP A 69 -12.89 -23.56 26.59
C ASP A 69 -13.65 -24.73 27.23
N ALA A 70 -14.99 -24.64 27.35
CA ALA A 70 -15.84 -25.77 27.75
C ALA A 70 -15.80 -26.94 26.75
N ARG A 71 -15.61 -26.64 25.46
CA ARG A 71 -15.48 -27.64 24.37
C ARG A 71 -14.12 -28.35 24.42
N LEU A 72 -13.04 -27.63 24.69
CA LEU A 72 -11.68 -28.16 24.75
C LEU A 72 -11.42 -29.04 25.98
N ARG A 73 -12.14 -28.81 27.08
CA ARG A 73 -12.07 -29.62 28.31
C ARG A 73 -12.76 -30.98 28.22
N GLY A 74 -13.34 -31.34 27.06
CA GLY A 74 -13.83 -32.69 26.80
C GLY A 74 -15.11 -33.07 27.54
N GLU A 75 -15.92 -32.11 27.99
CA GLU A 75 -17.18 -32.40 28.71
C GLU A 75 -18.38 -32.65 27.77
N GLY A 76 -18.17 -33.14 26.54
CA GLY A 76 -19.30 -33.40 25.63
C GLY A 76 -19.03 -34.28 24.41
N GLY A 77 -19.22 -35.59 24.57
CA GLY A 77 -19.90 -36.47 23.59
C GLY A 77 -19.11 -36.95 22.36
N ASP A 78 -18.77 -38.24 22.39
CA ASP A 78 -18.09 -39.11 21.41
C ASP A 78 -18.81 -39.22 20.05
N LEU A 79 -18.09 -39.14 18.90
CA LEU A 79 -18.58 -39.55 17.56
C LEU A 79 -17.41 -39.74 16.55
N ARG A 80 -17.34 -40.93 15.93
CA ARG A 80 -16.24 -41.41 15.06
C ARG A 80 -16.47 -41.18 13.55
N LEU A 81 -15.36 -41.09 12.80
CA LEU A 81 -15.26 -40.91 11.33
C LEU A 81 -15.09 -42.25 10.58
N GLU A 82 -15.81 -42.46 9.47
CA GLU A 82 -15.51 -43.54 8.50
C GLU A 82 -15.57 -43.07 7.02
N GLY A 83 -14.45 -43.24 6.31
CA GLY A 83 -14.33 -43.99 5.04
C GLY A 83 -14.73 -43.37 3.69
N LEU A 84 -13.74 -42.97 2.88
CA LEU A 84 -13.84 -42.66 1.43
C LEU A 84 -13.32 -43.84 0.56
N PRO A 85 -13.91 -44.13 -0.62
CA PRO A 85 -13.18 -44.87 -1.68
C PRO A 85 -13.39 -44.25 -3.11
N PRO A 86 -12.78 -44.76 -4.22
CA PRO A 86 -11.66 -44.07 -4.89
C PRO A 86 -11.81 -43.81 -6.43
N ARG A 87 -11.02 -42.83 -6.93
CA ARG A 87 -10.43 -42.56 -8.28
C ARG A 87 -11.22 -42.80 -9.60
N CYS A 88 -11.13 -41.83 -10.53
CA CYS A 88 -11.18 -42.10 -11.99
C CYS A 88 -10.34 -41.07 -12.83
N PRO A 89 -9.75 -41.45 -13.98
CA PRO A 89 -8.60 -40.80 -14.65
C PRO A 89 -8.90 -40.19 -16.04
N VAL A 90 -8.21 -39.10 -16.47
CA VAL A 90 -7.92 -38.80 -17.91
C VAL A 90 -6.66 -37.89 -18.04
N HIS A 91 -5.83 -38.18 -19.04
CA HIS A 91 -4.58 -37.53 -19.46
C HIS A 91 -4.69 -36.07 -19.97
N ALA A 92 -3.56 -35.35 -19.83
CA ALA A 92 -3.16 -34.00 -20.32
C ALA A 92 -2.96 -33.95 -21.88
N PRO A 93 -2.58 -32.83 -22.59
CA PRO A 93 -1.87 -31.60 -22.14
C PRO A 93 -2.23 -30.24 -22.84
N GLU A 94 -1.60 -29.15 -22.33
CA GLU A 94 -1.22 -27.84 -22.93
C GLU A 94 -1.60 -26.59 -22.08
N TYR A 95 -0.57 -25.95 -21.48
CA TYR A 95 -0.49 -24.66 -20.76
C TYR A 95 -1.47 -24.34 -19.59
N PRO A 96 -0.99 -23.98 -18.38
CA PRO A 96 -1.87 -23.66 -17.25
C PRO A 96 -2.35 -22.20 -17.32
N ALA A 97 -3.58 -22.00 -17.79
CA ALA A 97 -4.38 -20.87 -17.33
C ALA A 97 -4.83 -21.15 -15.88
N PRO A 98 -4.96 -20.14 -14.99
CA PRO A 98 -5.58 -20.36 -13.68
C PRO A 98 -7.02 -20.88 -13.89
N PRO A 99 -7.51 -21.80 -13.04
CA PRO A 99 -8.82 -22.40 -13.22
C PRO A 99 -9.91 -21.32 -13.16
N ARG A 100 -10.49 -21.01 -14.32
CA ARG A 100 -11.73 -20.23 -14.38
C ARG A 100 -12.86 -21.14 -13.91
N LEU A 101 -13.39 -20.88 -12.71
CA LEU A 101 -14.63 -21.51 -12.25
C LEU A 101 -15.78 -21.09 -13.19
N CYS A 102 -16.13 -21.98 -14.11
CA CYS A 102 -17.39 -21.94 -14.83
C CYS A 102 -18.33 -22.97 -14.23
N PHE A 103 -19.36 -22.51 -13.52
CA PHE A 103 -20.48 -23.38 -13.15
C PHE A 103 -21.48 -23.47 -14.31
N ARG A 104 -21.87 -24.70 -14.65
CA ARG A 104 -23.01 -25.01 -15.52
C ARG A 104 -24.24 -25.26 -14.64
N ARG A 105 -25.36 -24.60 -14.93
CA ARG A 105 -26.66 -24.95 -14.33
C ARG A 105 -27.35 -26.07 -15.09
N ALA A 106 -28.31 -26.73 -14.43
CA ALA A 106 -29.09 -27.85 -14.96
C ALA A 106 -30.13 -27.47 -16.04
N ASP A 107 -30.26 -26.18 -16.40
CA ASP A 107 -31.26 -25.65 -17.36
C ASP A 107 -30.67 -24.84 -18.54
N GLY A 108 -29.34 -24.77 -18.69
CA GLY A 108 -28.70 -24.33 -19.95
C GLY A 108 -28.42 -22.84 -20.18
N GLY A 109 -28.58 -21.96 -19.18
CA GLY A 109 -28.26 -20.51 -19.31
C GLY A 109 -26.95 -20.05 -18.64
N PHE A 110 -26.20 -19.11 -19.25
CA PHE A 110 -24.99 -18.49 -18.69
C PHE A 110 -25.29 -17.09 -18.09
N ARG A 111 -24.77 -16.79 -16.90
CA ARG A 111 -24.70 -15.41 -16.33
C ARG A 111 -23.26 -15.03 -16.01
N ARG A 112 -22.91 -13.76 -16.27
CA ARG A 112 -21.59 -13.16 -16.01
C ARG A 112 -21.54 -12.68 -14.54
N VAL A 113 -20.62 -13.20 -13.74
CA VAL A 113 -20.34 -12.69 -12.38
C VAL A 113 -19.40 -11.48 -12.52
N LYS A 114 -19.75 -10.36 -11.87
CA LYS A 114 -18.84 -9.22 -11.71
C LYS A 114 -17.79 -9.59 -10.66
N GLU A 115 -16.52 -9.48 -11.03
CA GLU A 115 -15.38 -9.61 -10.12
C GLU A 115 -15.55 -8.62 -8.95
N SER A 116 -15.64 -9.16 -7.73
CA SER A 116 -15.45 -8.41 -6.50
C SER A 116 -13.96 -8.47 -6.17
N THR A 117 -13.27 -7.35 -6.36
CA THR A 117 -11.89 -7.17 -5.91
C THR A 117 -11.85 -7.10 -4.40
N ALA A 118 -11.13 -8.02 -3.77
CA ALA A 118 -10.85 -8.05 -2.35
C ALA A 118 -10.17 -6.75 -1.88
N GLU A 119 -10.80 -6.02 -0.97
CA GLU A 119 -10.18 -4.93 -0.21
C GLU A 119 -9.56 -5.47 1.08
N THR A 120 -8.26 -5.21 1.25
CA THR A 120 -7.43 -5.46 2.44
C THR A 120 -7.95 -4.67 3.66
N PRO A 121 -7.88 -5.20 4.91
CA PRO A 121 -8.54 -4.56 6.05
C PRO A 121 -7.92 -3.20 6.41
N LYS A 122 -8.72 -2.14 6.28
CA LYS A 122 -8.39 -0.79 6.73
C LYS A 122 -8.53 -0.71 8.25
N ARG A 123 -7.41 -0.65 8.96
CA ARG A 123 -7.34 -0.05 10.30
C ARG A 123 -7.52 1.47 10.15
N ALA A 124 -8.73 1.91 9.79
CA ALA A 124 -9.04 3.32 9.58
C ALA A 124 -9.22 4.01 10.93
N ARG A 125 -8.25 4.86 11.28
CA ARG A 125 -8.54 6.03 12.11
C ARG A 125 -9.76 6.73 11.50
N ARG A 126 -10.80 7.02 12.30
CA ARG A 126 -12.04 7.69 11.85
C ARG A 126 -11.71 8.90 10.96
N SER A 127 -11.72 8.71 9.65
CA SER A 127 -11.52 9.76 8.65
C SER A 127 -12.89 10.33 8.26
N VAL A 128 -12.91 11.61 7.92
CA VAL A 128 -14.15 12.25 7.47
C VAL A 128 -14.40 11.83 6.02
N GLN A 129 -15.29 10.86 5.82
CA GLN A 129 -15.53 10.21 4.53
C GLN A 129 -15.80 11.19 3.37
N SER A 130 -16.40 12.35 3.62
CA SER A 130 -16.64 13.36 2.57
C SER A 130 -15.36 14.05 2.10
N VAL A 131 -14.36 14.19 2.97
CA VAL A 131 -13.04 14.75 2.63
C VAL A 131 -12.25 13.73 1.82
N ASP A 132 -12.18 12.47 2.27
CA ASP A 132 -11.48 11.39 1.55
C ASP A 132 -12.00 11.28 0.10
N ARG A 133 -13.32 11.18 -0.06
CA ARG A 133 -13.96 11.09 -1.39
C ARG A 133 -13.70 12.32 -2.27
N ALA A 134 -13.58 13.51 -1.67
CA ALA A 134 -13.26 14.72 -2.41
C ALA A 134 -11.79 14.71 -2.88
N LEU A 135 -10.88 14.18 -2.07
CA LEU A 135 -9.47 14.01 -2.42
C LEU A 135 -9.32 12.95 -3.53
N ASP A 136 -9.99 11.80 -3.42
CA ASP A 136 -9.99 10.75 -4.45
C ASP A 136 -10.42 11.31 -5.83
N LEU A 137 -11.42 12.19 -5.85
CA LEU A 137 -11.87 12.85 -7.09
C LEU A 137 -10.84 13.83 -7.65
N LEU A 138 -10.16 14.59 -6.77
CA LEU A 138 -9.10 15.51 -7.19
C LEU A 138 -7.90 14.77 -7.74
N GLU A 139 -7.49 13.68 -7.11
CA GLU A 139 -6.40 12.80 -7.57
C GLU A 139 -6.76 12.13 -8.90
N ALA A 140 -8.01 11.66 -9.05
CA ALA A 140 -8.49 11.11 -10.31
C ALA A 140 -8.45 12.16 -11.44
N LEU A 141 -8.85 13.40 -11.17
CA LEU A 141 -8.80 14.49 -12.15
C LEU A 141 -7.36 14.91 -12.47
N ALA A 142 -6.50 15.05 -11.46
CA ALA A 142 -5.12 15.49 -11.63
C ALA A 142 -4.25 14.46 -12.38
N GLY A 143 -4.55 13.17 -12.24
CA GLY A 143 -3.88 12.09 -12.95
C GLY A 143 -4.45 11.77 -14.34
N ALA A 144 -5.43 12.52 -14.84
CA ALA A 144 -5.99 12.31 -16.17
C ALA A 144 -5.34 13.22 -17.22
N ASP A 145 -5.13 12.68 -18.42
CA ASP A 145 -4.74 13.46 -19.59
C ASP A 145 -5.95 14.24 -20.13
N GLY A 146 -6.22 15.41 -19.55
CA GLY A 146 -7.27 16.33 -19.99
C GLY A 146 -8.62 16.16 -19.27
N GLU A 147 -9.72 16.39 -19.99
CA GLU A 147 -11.06 16.49 -19.41
C GLU A 147 -11.74 15.13 -19.23
N VAL A 148 -12.35 14.90 -18.07
CA VAL A 148 -12.96 13.63 -17.67
C VAL A 148 -14.47 13.75 -17.51
N ALA A 149 -15.22 12.81 -18.07
CA ALA A 149 -16.67 12.73 -17.89
C ALA A 149 -17.03 12.30 -16.45
N ILE A 150 -18.17 12.77 -15.93
CA ILE A 150 -18.61 12.45 -14.56
C ILE A 150 -18.79 10.94 -14.32
N THR A 151 -19.24 10.19 -15.33
CA THR A 151 -19.41 8.75 -15.27
C THR A 151 -18.07 8.00 -15.19
N ALA A 152 -17.03 8.53 -15.83
CA ALA A 152 -15.67 8.00 -15.71
C ALA A 152 -15.10 8.29 -14.31
N LEU A 153 -15.35 9.46 -13.74
CA LEU A 153 -14.95 9.78 -12.36
C LEU A 153 -15.66 8.89 -11.34
N ALA A 154 -16.97 8.68 -11.48
CA ALA A 154 -17.76 7.77 -10.65
C ALA A 154 -17.19 6.35 -10.70
N THR A 155 -16.92 5.83 -11.91
CA THR A 155 -16.31 4.51 -12.10
C THR A 155 -14.93 4.42 -11.44
N ARG A 156 -14.06 5.42 -11.63
CA ARG A 156 -12.68 5.42 -11.11
C ARG A 156 -12.61 5.53 -9.58
N THR A 157 -13.59 6.18 -8.96
CA THR A 157 -13.62 6.39 -7.50
C THR A 157 -14.54 5.41 -6.78
N GLY A 158 -15.26 4.54 -7.50
CA GLY A 158 -16.27 3.64 -6.91
C GLY A 158 -17.47 4.37 -6.30
N LEU A 159 -17.68 5.64 -6.65
CA LEU A 159 -18.74 6.47 -6.07
C LEU A 159 -19.96 6.53 -6.98
N HIS A 160 -21.16 6.62 -6.39
CA HIS A 160 -22.36 6.94 -7.15
C HIS A 160 -22.25 8.33 -7.81
N VAL A 161 -22.75 8.44 -9.05
CA VAL A 161 -22.73 9.69 -9.85
C VAL A 161 -23.33 10.88 -9.08
N SER A 162 -24.41 10.67 -8.32
CA SER A 162 -25.02 11.71 -7.49
C SER A 162 -24.09 12.24 -6.40
N THR A 163 -23.26 11.37 -5.81
CA THR A 163 -22.25 11.73 -4.81
C THR A 163 -21.12 12.52 -5.46
N VAL A 164 -20.61 12.04 -6.61
CA VAL A 164 -19.59 12.74 -7.39
C VAL A 164 -20.06 14.14 -7.77
N HIS A 165 -21.30 14.27 -8.26
CA HIS A 165 -21.87 15.57 -8.63
C HIS A 165 -21.88 16.56 -7.45
N ARG A 166 -22.29 16.13 -6.26
CA ARG A 166 -22.32 16.99 -5.06
C ARG A 166 -20.93 17.43 -4.61
N LEU A 167 -19.94 16.53 -4.69
CA LEU A 167 -18.55 16.83 -4.36
C LEU A 167 -17.95 17.79 -5.40
N LEU A 168 -18.14 17.51 -6.69
CA LEU A 168 -17.69 18.37 -7.79
C LEU A 168 -18.31 19.76 -7.72
N ALA A 169 -19.59 19.91 -7.35
CA ALA A 169 -20.21 21.21 -7.16
C ALA A 169 -19.46 22.05 -6.11
N THR A 170 -19.01 21.43 -5.02
CA THR A 170 -18.22 22.12 -3.99
C THR A 170 -16.82 22.47 -4.50
N LEU A 171 -16.15 21.55 -5.19
CA LEU A 171 -14.82 21.77 -5.76
C LEU A 171 -14.82 22.83 -6.87
N LEU A 172 -15.87 22.89 -7.69
CA LEU A 172 -16.13 23.91 -8.71
C LEU A 172 -16.25 25.30 -8.07
N ARG A 173 -17.15 25.44 -7.08
CA ARG A 173 -17.33 26.71 -6.34
C ARG A 173 -16.03 27.19 -5.70
N ARG A 174 -15.22 26.25 -5.20
CA ARG A 174 -13.93 26.56 -4.56
C ARG A 174 -12.80 26.82 -5.55
N GLY A 175 -12.98 26.51 -6.84
CA GLY A 175 -12.00 26.72 -7.90
C GLY A 175 -10.97 25.59 -8.09
N TYR A 176 -11.13 24.46 -7.39
CA TYR A 176 -10.24 23.29 -7.52
C TYR A 176 -10.53 22.45 -8.75
N VAL A 177 -11.76 22.54 -9.27
CA VAL A 177 -12.20 21.87 -10.48
C VAL A 177 -12.86 22.90 -11.40
N ARG A 178 -12.81 22.65 -12.70
CA ARG A 178 -13.55 23.37 -13.73
C ARG A 178 -14.34 22.38 -14.58
N GLN A 179 -15.38 22.87 -15.22
CA GLN A 179 -16.21 22.11 -16.14
C GLN A 179 -16.21 22.84 -17.47
N ASN A 180 -15.92 22.12 -18.54
CA ASN A 180 -16.02 22.63 -19.90
C ASN A 180 -17.52 22.78 -20.25
N PRO A 181 -17.98 23.99 -20.66
CA PRO A 181 -19.38 24.24 -20.95
C PRO A 181 -19.90 23.47 -22.19
N ASP A 182 -19.03 23.17 -23.14
CA ASP A 182 -19.39 22.51 -24.40
C ASP A 182 -19.46 20.98 -24.25
N THR A 183 -18.52 20.41 -23.48
CA THR A 183 -18.41 18.95 -23.32
C THR A 183 -19.05 18.44 -22.04
N SER A 184 -19.39 19.33 -21.10
CA SER A 184 -19.80 19.01 -19.72
C SER A 184 -18.79 18.15 -18.95
N ARG A 185 -17.53 18.04 -19.42
CA ARG A 185 -16.45 17.29 -18.78
C ARG A 185 -15.69 18.15 -17.77
N TYR A 186 -15.10 17.49 -16.80
CA TYR A 186 -14.43 18.12 -15.67
C TYR A 186 -12.91 18.03 -15.82
N TYR A 187 -12.20 19.06 -15.37
CA TYR A 187 -10.74 19.09 -15.35
C TYR A 187 -10.23 19.81 -14.10
N ALA A 188 -8.96 19.55 -13.76
CA ALA A 188 -8.27 20.20 -12.65
C ALA A 188 -8.28 21.73 -12.83
N GLY A 189 -8.76 22.46 -11.82
CA GLY A 189 -8.81 23.92 -11.84
C GLY A 189 -7.48 24.56 -11.42
N ALA A 190 -7.23 25.79 -11.86
CA ALA A 190 -5.99 26.52 -11.59
C ALA A 190 -5.64 26.65 -10.09
N LYS A 191 -6.62 26.56 -9.18
CA LYS A 191 -6.36 26.62 -7.73
C LYS A 191 -5.48 25.47 -7.23
N LEU A 192 -5.52 24.31 -7.89
CA LEU A 192 -4.58 23.22 -7.57
C LEU A 192 -3.13 23.64 -7.86
N ALA A 193 -2.89 24.34 -8.96
CA ALA A 193 -1.57 24.92 -9.26
C ALA A 193 -1.20 26.03 -8.25
N MET A 194 -2.13 26.91 -7.90
CA MET A 194 -1.88 27.97 -6.90
C MET A 194 -1.51 27.43 -5.51
N LEU A 195 -2.05 26.26 -5.12
CA LEU A 195 -1.62 25.59 -3.88
C LEU A 195 -0.15 25.13 -3.94
N THR A 196 0.35 24.81 -5.13
CA THR A 196 1.75 24.43 -5.33
C THR A 196 2.67 25.63 -5.52
N GLU A 197 2.16 26.75 -6.06
CA GLU A 197 2.86 28.03 -6.22
C GLU A 197 3.26 28.66 -4.88
N GLY A 198 2.57 28.33 -3.80
CA GLY A 198 3.00 28.61 -2.43
C GLY A 198 4.21 27.76 -2.04
N ARG A 199 5.35 27.92 -2.74
CA ARG A 199 6.69 27.35 -2.48
C ARG A 199 6.64 26.09 -1.63
N SER A 200 5.96 25.05 -2.12
CA SER A 200 6.01 23.76 -1.43
C SER A 200 7.47 23.32 -1.40
N ARG A 201 7.99 22.97 -0.22
CA ARG A 201 9.37 22.48 -0.04
C ARG A 201 9.75 21.40 -1.06
N TYR A 202 8.78 20.61 -1.51
CA TYR A 202 8.97 19.57 -2.50
C TYR A 202 8.97 20.11 -3.94
N GLY A 203 8.26 21.19 -4.25
CA GLY A 203 8.24 21.79 -5.59
C GLY A 203 9.62 22.30 -6.01
N GLU A 204 10.29 23.07 -5.15
CA GLU A 204 11.65 23.55 -5.39
C GLU A 204 12.67 22.40 -5.47
N LEU A 205 12.57 21.45 -4.54
CA LEU A 205 13.42 20.25 -4.55
C LEU A 205 13.28 19.49 -5.88
N ARG A 206 12.06 19.32 -6.40
CA ARG A 206 11.82 18.68 -7.71
C ARG A 206 12.43 19.48 -8.85
N LEU A 207 12.24 20.81 -8.87
CA LEU A 207 12.76 21.68 -9.92
C LEU A 207 14.28 21.57 -10.03
N ARG A 208 14.98 21.55 -8.89
CA ARG A 208 16.45 21.43 -8.80
C ARG A 208 16.94 20.02 -9.10
N ALA A 209 16.22 18.99 -8.66
CA ALA A 209 16.59 17.60 -8.90
C ALA A 209 16.36 17.16 -10.35
N ARG A 210 15.36 17.69 -11.05
CA ARG A 210 14.96 17.24 -12.40
C ARG A 210 16.13 17.17 -13.40
N PRO A 211 16.97 18.22 -13.58
CA PRO A 211 18.12 18.13 -14.49
C PRO A 211 19.13 17.06 -14.05
N LEU A 212 19.36 16.92 -12.74
CA LEU A 212 20.27 15.92 -12.18
C LEU A 212 19.77 14.48 -12.40
N LEU A 213 18.47 14.24 -12.22
CA LEU A 213 17.84 12.95 -12.52
C LEU A 213 17.93 12.59 -14.00
N ARG A 214 17.81 13.58 -14.90
CA ARG A 214 18.02 13.37 -16.34
C ARG A 214 19.45 12.95 -16.62
N SER A 215 20.44 13.67 -16.09
CA SER A 215 21.85 13.32 -16.23
C SER A 215 22.17 11.91 -15.71
N LEU A 216 21.59 11.52 -14.56
CA LEU A 216 21.71 10.15 -14.04
C LEU A 216 21.11 9.12 -15.00
N THR A 217 19.91 9.40 -15.52
CA THR A 217 19.23 8.49 -16.47
C THR A 217 20.01 8.38 -17.79
N ASP A 218 20.55 9.48 -18.30
CA ASP A 218 21.33 9.50 -19.54
C ASP A 218 22.65 8.74 -19.37
N ALA A 219 23.33 8.93 -18.24
CA ALA A 219 24.60 8.26 -17.94
C ALA A 219 24.44 6.76 -17.64
N THR A 220 23.32 6.36 -17.03
CA THR A 220 23.14 4.98 -16.55
C THR A 220 22.19 4.16 -17.40
N ARG A 221 21.36 4.82 -18.21
CA ARG A 221 20.27 4.23 -19.00
C ARG A 221 19.19 3.56 -18.15
N GLU A 222 19.14 3.81 -16.84
CA GLU A 222 18.20 3.23 -15.89
C GLU A 222 17.33 4.30 -15.22
N THR A 223 16.21 3.90 -14.60
CA THR A 223 15.25 4.85 -14.02
C THR A 223 15.85 5.52 -12.80
N ALA A 224 15.89 6.86 -12.80
CA ALA A 224 16.36 7.66 -11.67
C ALA A 224 15.18 8.28 -10.91
N ASN A 225 15.23 8.24 -9.58
CA ASN A 225 14.12 8.69 -8.72
C ASN A 225 14.59 9.65 -7.62
N LEU A 226 13.72 10.58 -7.27
CA LEU A 226 13.80 11.44 -6.11
C LEU A 226 12.72 11.04 -5.11
N VAL A 227 13.14 10.71 -3.90
CA VAL A 227 12.29 10.15 -2.84
C VAL A 227 12.45 10.96 -1.57
N VAL A 228 11.37 11.19 -0.83
CA VAL A 228 11.40 11.88 0.47
C VAL A 228 10.84 11.00 1.56
N LEU A 229 11.29 11.25 2.78
CA LEU A 229 10.69 10.66 3.97
C LEU A 229 9.40 11.44 4.30
N ASP A 230 8.27 10.74 4.29
CA ASP A 230 6.97 11.27 4.73
C ASP A 230 6.37 10.32 5.76
N ASP A 231 6.37 10.77 7.01
CA ASP A 231 6.06 9.96 8.20
C ASP A 231 6.81 8.62 8.25
N VAL A 232 6.11 7.50 8.07
CA VAL A 232 6.64 6.13 8.14
C VAL A 232 6.92 5.51 6.76
N GLN A 233 6.89 6.32 5.69
CA GLN A 233 7.02 5.85 4.31
C GLN A 233 8.00 6.67 3.48
N ALA A 234 8.56 6.02 2.47
CA ALA A 234 9.31 6.66 1.39
C ALA A 234 8.35 7.04 0.26
N VAL A 235 8.31 8.32 -0.10
CA VAL A 235 7.40 8.85 -1.12
C VAL A 235 8.16 9.36 -2.33
N TYR A 236 7.85 8.83 -3.49
CA TYR A 236 8.44 9.25 -4.75
C TYR A 236 7.85 10.59 -5.18
N ILE A 237 8.67 11.63 -5.25
CA ILE A 237 8.19 12.97 -5.64
C ILE A 237 8.67 13.36 -7.03
N ASP A 238 9.69 12.70 -7.58
CA ASP A 238 10.02 12.82 -8.99
C ASP A 238 10.69 11.56 -9.55
N THR A 239 10.53 11.35 -10.85
CA THR A 239 11.15 10.24 -11.55
C THR A 239 11.49 10.63 -12.99
N VAL A 240 12.61 10.13 -13.49
CA VAL A 240 12.97 10.16 -14.91
C VAL A 240 13.07 8.70 -15.37
N PRO A 241 12.11 8.23 -16.20
CA PRO A 241 12.04 6.83 -16.57
C PRO A 241 13.18 6.44 -17.50
N SER A 242 13.65 5.20 -17.35
CA SER A 242 14.62 4.62 -18.28
C SER A 242 14.10 4.68 -19.73
N PRO A 243 15.00 4.95 -20.70
CA PRO A 243 14.71 4.84 -22.13
C PRO A 243 14.65 3.38 -22.64
N GLN A 244 14.90 2.38 -21.80
CA GLN A 244 14.84 0.97 -22.15
C GLN A 244 13.39 0.47 -22.24
N VAL A 245 13.13 -0.54 -23.09
CA VAL A 245 11.80 -1.16 -23.24
C VAL A 245 11.37 -1.84 -21.95
N VAL A 246 12.26 -2.64 -21.35
CA VAL A 246 12.04 -3.25 -20.03
C VAL A 246 12.62 -2.33 -18.97
N ARG A 247 11.74 -1.65 -18.24
CA ARG A 247 12.08 -0.67 -17.22
C ARG A 247 11.15 -0.78 -16.03
N LEU A 248 11.59 -0.23 -14.90
CA LEU A 248 10.72 -0.06 -13.75
C LEU A 248 9.86 1.17 -13.93
N PHE A 249 8.57 0.99 -13.68
CA PHE A 249 7.59 2.05 -13.66
C PHE A 249 7.32 2.45 -12.22
N THR A 250 7.65 3.70 -11.88
CA THR A 250 7.35 4.26 -10.57
C THR A 250 6.49 5.49 -10.75
N ALA A 251 5.33 5.52 -10.10
CA ALA A 251 4.45 6.69 -10.14
C ALA A 251 4.90 7.76 -9.13
N ILE A 252 4.79 9.03 -9.52
CA ILE A 252 4.92 10.14 -8.56
C ILE A 252 3.77 10.05 -7.55
N GLY A 253 4.07 10.24 -6.27
CA GLY A 253 3.16 10.03 -5.15
C GLY A 253 3.16 8.60 -4.60
N ASN A 254 3.79 7.63 -5.30
CA ASN A 254 3.88 6.26 -4.80
C ASN A 254 4.56 6.21 -3.43
N ARG A 255 3.97 5.46 -2.51
CA ARG A 255 4.47 5.29 -1.14
C ARG A 255 5.01 3.87 -0.96
N THR A 256 6.22 3.77 -0.43
CA THR A 256 6.94 2.50 -0.30
C THR A 256 7.50 2.31 1.12
N PRO A 257 7.70 1.06 1.56
CA PRO A 257 8.27 0.77 2.87
C PRO A 257 9.70 1.30 2.99
N LEU A 258 10.03 1.80 4.18
CA LEU A 258 11.36 2.32 4.48
C LEU A 258 12.40 1.21 4.62
N HIS A 259 12.03 0.03 5.13
CA HIS A 259 12.98 -1.04 5.41
C HIS A 259 13.33 -1.92 4.21
N ALA A 260 12.45 -2.00 3.22
CA ALA A 260 12.61 -2.93 2.10
C ALA A 260 13.08 -2.27 0.80
N THR A 261 13.08 -0.93 0.71
CA THR A 261 13.51 -0.22 -0.51
C THR A 261 14.89 0.43 -0.35
N GLY A 262 15.62 0.56 -1.46
CA GLY A 262 16.94 1.19 -1.44
C GLY A 262 16.87 2.64 -0.96
N ALA A 263 15.92 3.42 -1.51
CA ALA A 263 15.71 4.80 -1.11
C ALA A 263 15.25 4.93 0.36
N GLY A 264 14.33 4.06 0.80
CA GLY A 264 13.87 4.01 2.19
C GLY A 264 15.02 3.74 3.17
N LYS A 265 15.87 2.74 2.87
CA LYS A 265 17.02 2.40 3.70
C LYS A 265 18.07 3.51 3.71
N ALA A 266 18.29 4.20 2.58
CA ALA A 266 19.17 5.36 2.53
C ALA A 266 18.65 6.50 3.42
N LEU A 267 17.34 6.79 3.39
CA LEU A 267 16.71 7.78 4.27
C LEU A 267 16.86 7.39 5.75
N LEU A 268 16.56 6.14 6.11
CA LEU A 268 16.69 5.64 7.49
C LEU A 268 18.12 5.70 8.00
N ALA A 269 19.09 5.29 7.18
CA ALA A 269 20.51 5.29 7.54
C ALA A 269 21.09 6.70 7.68
N ALA A 270 20.49 7.71 7.05
CA ALA A 270 20.93 9.10 7.18
C ALA A 270 20.28 9.85 8.35
N LEU A 271 19.26 9.30 9.00
CA LEU A 271 18.65 9.93 10.18
C LEU A 271 19.58 9.87 11.40
N PRO A 272 19.54 10.87 12.31
CA PRO A 272 20.18 10.74 13.62
C PRO A 272 19.64 9.54 14.39
N SER A 273 20.49 8.82 15.14
CA SER A 273 20.12 7.56 15.82
C SER A 273 18.81 7.65 16.63
N PRO A 274 18.56 8.69 17.46
CA PRO A 274 17.30 8.77 18.20
C PRO A 274 16.06 8.85 17.31
N ARG A 275 16.13 9.60 16.21
CA ARG A 275 15.02 9.73 15.24
C ARG A 275 14.83 8.46 14.42
N ARG A 276 15.94 7.83 14.02
CA ARG A 276 15.92 6.55 13.33
C ARG A 276 15.25 5.49 14.20
N ASP A 277 15.67 5.35 15.45
CA ASP A 277 15.18 4.30 16.34
C ASP A 277 13.71 4.51 16.69
N ALA A 278 13.29 5.74 16.99
CA ALA A 278 11.88 6.07 17.18
C ALA A 278 11.02 5.80 15.93
N LEU A 279 11.58 6.01 14.73
CA LEU A 279 10.87 5.70 13.49
C LEU A 279 10.80 4.19 13.25
N LEU A 280 11.89 3.47 13.51
CA LEU A 280 11.91 2.01 13.42
C LEU A 280 10.82 1.42 14.34
N ASP A 281 10.70 1.87 15.58
CA ASP A 281 9.69 1.34 16.51
C ASP A 281 8.24 1.53 16.03
N ARG A 282 7.99 2.51 15.14
CA ARG A 282 6.68 2.78 14.55
C ARG A 282 6.38 2.03 13.26
N ILE A 283 7.41 1.57 12.53
CA ILE A 283 7.20 0.87 11.25
C ILE A 283 6.95 -0.61 11.45
N GLU A 284 6.04 -1.16 10.65
CA GLU A 284 5.83 -2.60 10.52
C GLU A 284 6.84 -3.18 9.52
N LEU A 285 7.59 -4.20 9.94
CA LEU A 285 8.56 -4.87 9.08
C LEU A 285 7.91 -6.04 8.32
N ARG A 286 7.00 -5.70 7.40
CA ARG A 286 6.37 -6.69 6.52
C ARG A 286 7.42 -7.34 5.60
N GLY A 287 7.33 -8.65 5.41
CA GLY A 287 8.07 -9.38 4.37
C GLY A 287 7.38 -9.23 3.00
N TYR A 288 8.15 -8.83 1.99
CA TYR A 288 7.67 -8.68 0.60
C TYR A 288 8.23 -9.78 -0.30
N THR A 289 9.49 -10.17 -0.09
CA THR A 289 10.19 -11.27 -0.75
C THR A 289 10.89 -12.13 0.31
N ALA A 290 11.47 -13.25 -0.11
CA ALA A 290 12.30 -14.09 0.78
C ALA A 290 13.58 -13.39 1.28
N ARG A 291 13.95 -12.25 0.68
CA ARG A 291 15.14 -11.47 1.02
C ARG A 291 14.83 -10.27 1.91
N THR A 292 13.56 -9.93 2.10
CA THR A 292 13.18 -8.79 2.93
C THR A 292 13.65 -8.97 4.37
N ILE A 293 14.31 -7.95 4.91
CA ILE A 293 14.75 -7.94 6.30
C ILE A 293 13.56 -7.59 7.20
N VAL A 294 13.08 -8.59 7.95
CA VAL A 294 11.95 -8.43 8.88
C VAL A 294 12.37 -8.39 10.36
N ASP A 295 13.66 -8.61 10.65
CA ASP A 295 14.22 -8.51 12.00
C ASP A 295 14.80 -7.12 12.28
N ARG A 296 14.39 -6.51 13.40
CA ARG A 296 14.80 -5.15 13.80
C ARG A 296 16.29 -5.05 14.08
N ALA A 297 16.90 -6.06 14.71
CA ALA A 297 18.31 -6.02 15.03
C ALA A 297 19.18 -6.10 13.76
N SER A 298 18.79 -6.96 12.83
CA SER A 298 19.42 -7.10 11.51
C SER A 298 19.26 -5.83 10.67
N LEU A 299 18.07 -5.23 10.69
CA LEU A 299 17.85 -3.95 10.01
C LEU A 299 18.73 -2.84 10.60
N ARG A 300 18.84 -2.73 11.93
CA ARG A 300 19.72 -1.74 12.58
C ARG A 300 21.18 -1.91 12.14
N ARG A 301 21.72 -3.13 12.17
CA ARG A 301 23.09 -3.42 11.69
C ARG A 301 23.27 -3.02 10.22
N MET A 302 22.33 -3.38 9.36
CA MET A 302 22.37 -2.99 7.95
C MET A 302 22.35 -1.47 7.78
N LEU A 303 21.54 -0.74 8.55
CA LEU A 303 21.49 0.72 8.47
C LEU A 303 22.81 1.37 8.92
N ASP A 304 23.50 0.77 9.90
CA ASP A 304 24.84 1.21 10.30
C ASP A 304 25.86 0.97 9.17
N GLU A 305 25.86 -0.21 8.55
CA GLU A 305 26.69 -0.51 7.37
C GLU A 305 26.41 0.44 6.19
N ILE A 306 25.13 0.78 5.95
CA ILE A 306 24.74 1.72 4.90
C ILE A 306 25.27 3.12 5.22
N ARG A 307 25.23 3.55 6.49
CA ARG A 307 25.77 4.84 6.91
C ARG A 307 27.28 4.90 6.70
N GLU A 308 28.01 3.86 7.11
CA GLU A 308 29.47 3.77 6.95
C GLU A 308 29.88 3.73 5.48
N ARG A 309 29.19 2.92 4.67
CA ARG A 309 29.47 2.75 3.24
C ARG A 309 29.01 3.95 2.39
N GLY A 310 28.00 4.69 2.87
CA GLY A 310 27.45 5.88 2.23
C GLY A 310 26.45 5.62 1.10
N TYR A 311 25.95 4.39 0.94
CA TYR A 311 24.88 4.05 0.00
C TYR A 311 24.13 2.78 0.40
N ALA A 312 22.84 2.73 0.04
CA ALA A 312 21.96 1.60 0.24
C ALA A 312 21.80 0.79 -1.06
N ILE A 313 21.63 -0.52 -0.91
CA ILE A 313 21.15 -1.41 -1.97
C ILE A 313 19.87 -2.06 -1.46
N ASP A 314 18.82 -2.08 -2.26
CA ASP A 314 17.72 -3.03 -2.13
C ASP A 314 17.99 -4.14 -3.14
N ASP A 315 18.31 -5.32 -2.62
CA ASP A 315 18.73 -6.50 -3.40
C ASP A 315 17.59 -7.51 -3.55
N GLU A 316 16.57 -7.11 -4.32
CA GLU A 316 15.34 -7.90 -4.51
C GLU A 316 14.59 -8.09 -3.18
N GLU A 317 14.61 -7.06 -2.32
CA GLU A 317 13.98 -7.08 -0.99
C GLU A 317 12.54 -6.58 -1.02
N TYR A 318 12.20 -5.68 -1.94
CA TYR A 318 10.83 -5.20 -2.12
C TYR A 318 10.08 -5.95 -3.23
N ASP A 319 10.71 -6.12 -4.40
CA ASP A 319 10.16 -6.84 -5.54
C ASP A 319 11.23 -7.82 -6.10
N ASP A 320 10.84 -9.07 -6.35
CA ASP A 320 11.73 -10.06 -6.97
C ASP A 320 12.17 -9.61 -8.37
N GLY A 321 13.45 -9.78 -8.69
CA GLY A 321 14.03 -9.35 -9.97
C GLY A 321 14.24 -7.83 -10.09
N VAL A 322 14.05 -7.06 -9.03
CA VAL A 322 14.30 -5.62 -8.97
C VAL A 322 15.49 -5.31 -8.05
N ARG A 323 16.42 -4.48 -8.52
CA ARG A 323 17.49 -3.94 -7.67
C ARG A 323 17.45 -2.42 -7.68
N CYS A 324 17.75 -1.82 -6.53
CA CYS A 324 17.92 -0.39 -6.40
C CYS A 324 19.24 -0.06 -5.72
N VAL A 325 19.91 1.00 -6.16
CA VAL A 325 21.00 1.66 -5.41
C VAL A 325 20.58 3.08 -5.08
N ALA A 326 20.81 3.51 -3.85
CA ALA A 326 20.34 4.80 -3.37
C ALA A 326 21.31 5.48 -2.41
N VAL A 327 21.24 6.80 -2.38
CA VAL A 327 22.01 7.67 -1.49
C VAL A 327 21.08 8.71 -0.88
N ALA A 328 21.35 9.09 0.36
CA ALA A 328 20.65 10.19 0.99
C ALA A 328 21.19 11.54 0.51
N VAL A 329 20.30 12.50 0.37
CA VAL A 329 20.63 13.91 0.16
C VAL A 329 20.65 14.58 1.53
N ALA A 330 21.83 15.05 1.93
CA ALA A 330 22.05 15.65 3.25
C ALA A 330 21.18 16.90 3.44
N GLY A 331 20.64 17.07 4.65
CA GLY A 331 19.83 18.24 4.99
C GLY A 331 20.64 19.52 5.17
N ILE A 332 19.91 20.64 5.19
CA ILE A 332 20.47 21.98 5.40
C ILE A 332 20.57 22.22 6.90
N GLY A 333 21.66 21.78 7.52
CA GLY A 333 22.03 22.21 8.87
C GLY A 333 23.39 22.89 8.83
N THR A 334 23.50 24.09 9.37
CA THR A 334 24.79 24.74 9.63
C THR A 334 25.17 24.51 11.10
N GLY A 335 26.45 24.21 11.36
CA GLY A 335 26.95 24.07 12.74
C GLY A 335 26.25 22.96 13.55
N ARG A 336 25.77 23.29 14.76
CA ARG A 336 25.14 22.35 15.70
C ARG A 336 23.80 21.77 15.20
N ASP A 337 23.19 22.37 14.18
CA ASP A 337 21.94 21.89 13.57
C ASP A 337 22.17 20.81 12.51
N ALA A 338 23.40 20.68 11.99
CA ALA A 338 23.78 19.56 11.11
C ALA A 338 23.70 18.20 11.85
N GLN A 339 23.86 18.20 13.18
CA GLN A 339 23.71 17.01 14.01
C GLN A 339 22.23 16.62 14.25
N HIS A 340 21.29 17.54 14.00
CA HIS A 340 19.84 17.32 14.14
C HIS A 340 19.12 17.19 12.79
N GLY A 341 19.74 17.64 11.71
CA GLY A 341 19.22 17.61 10.34
C GLY A 341 19.26 16.20 9.76
N GLY A 342 18.09 15.56 9.68
CA GLY A 342 17.91 14.35 8.87
C GLY A 342 18.07 14.63 7.37
N PRO A 343 18.03 13.59 6.53
CA PRO A 343 18.09 13.79 5.08
C PRO A 343 16.87 14.59 4.60
N ILE A 344 17.08 15.44 3.59
CA ILE A 344 15.97 16.14 2.92
C ILE A 344 15.30 15.27 1.86
N ALA A 345 16.05 14.32 1.29
CA ALA A 345 15.59 13.40 0.25
C ALA A 345 16.55 12.21 0.12
N ALA A 346 16.26 11.32 -0.82
CA ALA A 346 17.17 10.33 -1.36
C ALA A 346 17.10 10.33 -2.89
N LEU A 347 18.24 10.09 -3.52
CA LEU A 347 18.35 9.79 -4.95
C LEU A 347 18.55 8.29 -5.11
N SER A 348 17.87 7.69 -6.09
CA SER A 348 18.05 6.27 -6.39
C SER A 348 18.05 5.98 -7.87
N ILE A 349 18.73 4.90 -8.24
CA ILE A 349 18.65 4.26 -9.55
C ILE A 349 18.04 2.89 -9.35
N SER A 350 17.01 2.58 -10.13
CA SER A 350 16.25 1.33 -10.05
C SER A 350 16.20 0.66 -11.42
N ALA A 351 16.46 -0.64 -11.46
CA ALA A 351 16.48 -1.42 -12.68
C ALA A 351 16.23 -2.92 -12.40
N PRO A 352 15.94 -3.73 -13.44
CA PRO A 352 15.97 -5.17 -13.33
C PRO A 352 17.31 -5.67 -12.77
N ALA A 353 17.25 -6.61 -11.85
CA ALA A 353 18.40 -7.15 -11.11
C ALA A 353 19.46 -7.76 -12.03
N ASN A 354 19.10 -8.25 -13.22
CA ASN A 354 20.05 -8.78 -14.19
C ASN A 354 20.92 -7.70 -14.85
N ARG A 355 20.49 -6.42 -14.88
CA ARG A 355 21.26 -5.30 -15.44
C ARG A 355 21.99 -4.50 -14.38
N LEU A 356 21.38 -4.35 -13.22
CA LEU A 356 21.97 -3.65 -12.10
C LEU A 356 22.51 -4.67 -11.10
N SER A 357 23.68 -5.26 -11.35
CA SER A 357 24.34 -6.18 -10.42
C SER A 357 24.83 -5.45 -9.15
N ARG A 358 25.14 -6.19 -8.07
CA ARG A 358 25.75 -5.60 -6.86
C ARG A 358 27.06 -4.85 -7.16
N GLN A 359 27.88 -5.38 -8.07
CA GLN A 359 29.07 -4.70 -8.55
C GLN A 359 28.72 -3.38 -9.24
N ARG A 360 27.71 -3.40 -10.13
CA ARG A 360 27.25 -2.18 -10.80
C ARG A 360 26.69 -1.15 -9.82
N CYS A 361 25.99 -1.57 -8.76
CA CYS A 361 25.58 -0.68 -7.68
C CYS A 361 26.79 0.04 -7.05
N ALA A 362 27.86 -0.70 -6.75
CA ALA A 362 29.09 -0.12 -6.18
C ALA A 362 29.77 0.86 -7.15
N GLU A 363 29.77 0.59 -8.46
CA GLU A 363 30.29 1.49 -9.49
C GLU A 363 29.45 2.78 -9.63
N LEU A 364 28.13 2.69 -9.47
CA LEU A 364 27.21 3.82 -9.58
C LEU A 364 27.12 4.66 -8.31
N ALA A 365 27.45 4.09 -7.14
CA ALA A 365 27.37 4.79 -5.87
C ALA A 365 28.18 6.11 -5.82
N PRO A 366 29.43 6.18 -6.33
CA PRO A 366 30.17 7.46 -6.40
C PRO A 366 29.47 8.52 -7.26
N LEU A 367 28.87 8.13 -8.38
CA LEU A 367 28.10 9.05 -9.23
C LEU A 367 26.89 9.59 -8.48
N LEU A 368 26.09 8.70 -7.89
CA LEU A 368 24.93 9.08 -7.08
C LEU A 368 25.30 10.02 -5.93
N ARG A 369 26.39 9.74 -5.21
CA ARG A 369 26.87 10.57 -4.09
C ARG A 369 27.25 11.98 -4.55
N ARG A 370 27.94 12.12 -5.69
CA ARG A 370 28.26 13.44 -6.26
C ARG A 370 26.99 14.20 -6.63
N THR A 371 26.05 13.55 -7.32
CA THR A 371 24.78 14.16 -7.70
C THR A 371 23.94 14.56 -6.48
N ALA A 372 23.97 13.77 -5.39
CA ALA A 372 23.30 14.13 -4.14
C ALA A 372 23.95 15.34 -3.46
N ALA A 373 25.28 15.47 -3.52
CA ALA A 373 26.00 16.64 -3.01
C ALA A 373 25.68 17.90 -3.83
N GLU A 374 25.68 17.79 -5.17
CA GLU A 374 25.27 18.88 -6.07
C GLU A 374 23.83 19.33 -5.80
N LEU A 375 22.90 18.39 -5.58
CA LEU A 375 21.52 18.73 -5.22
C LEU A 375 21.44 19.43 -3.87
N ALA A 376 22.19 18.96 -2.87
CA ALA A 376 22.23 19.60 -1.55
C ALA A 376 22.78 21.04 -1.63
N GLU A 377 23.81 21.28 -2.46
CA GLU A 377 24.36 22.62 -2.71
C GLU A 377 23.37 23.55 -3.41
N ALA A 378 22.74 23.07 -4.49
CA ALA A 378 21.73 23.84 -5.23
C ALA A 378 20.55 24.30 -4.36
N ILE A 379 20.26 23.55 -3.29
CA ILE A 379 19.23 23.90 -2.31
C ILE A 379 19.77 24.89 -1.26
N ARG A 380 21.02 24.76 -0.84
CA ARG A 380 21.68 25.67 0.13
C ARG A 380 21.81 27.10 -0.39
N ASP A 381 22.24 27.28 -1.65
CA ASP A 381 22.51 28.60 -2.22
C ASP A 381 21.27 29.51 -2.21
N GLN A 382 20.07 28.95 -2.16
CA GLN A 382 18.83 29.73 -2.04
C GLN A 382 18.47 30.11 -0.61
N ALA A 383 18.79 29.27 0.38
CA ALA A 383 18.55 29.59 1.79
C ALA A 383 19.38 30.81 2.22
N GLY A 384 20.58 30.99 1.66
CA GLY A 384 21.44 32.17 1.92
C GLY A 384 21.08 33.42 1.12
N GLY A 385 20.32 33.31 0.01
CA GLY A 385 19.95 34.44 -0.85
C GLY A 385 18.61 35.12 -0.52
N SER A 386 17.95 34.72 0.57
CA SER A 386 16.66 35.29 1.03
C SER A 386 16.75 36.01 2.38
N SER A 387 17.95 36.41 2.82
CA SER A 387 18.16 37.22 4.04
C SER A 387 18.36 38.69 3.73
#